data_AF-A0A7V6Z336-F1
#
_entry.id   AF-A0A7V6Z336-F1
#
_cell.length_a   1.000
_cell.length_b   1.000
_cell.length_c   1.000
_cell.angle_alpha   90.00
_cell.angle_beta   90.00
_cell.angle_gamma   90.00
#
_symmetry.space_group_name_H-M   'P 1'
#
loop_
_entity.id
_entity.type
_entity.pdbx_description
1 polymer ?
#
loop_
_entity_poly.entity_id
_entity_poly.type
_entity_poly.pdbx_seq_one_letter_code
_entity_poly.pdbx_strand_id
1 'polypeptide(L)'
;MSWRKFAQQLEAEWRRWTPPELEAVNPFARDPDDLMQQFKERERHSRPMVDAAIRIFVRGGGWPEMSDDERFFLYKRLYYAWLLLDSFSLEETESRKFISPRREQDPSEVLEWALIDVWPSLGLPLCLEAQAQYYSGCIAAGELP
;
A
#
# COMPACT_ATOMS: atom_id res chain seq x y z
N MET A 1 -4.17 21.92 6.68
CA MET A 1 -2.88 21.53 6.04
C MET A 1 -3.15 21.28 4.55
N SER A 2 -2.24 21.60 3.62
CA SER A 2 -2.49 21.33 2.19
C SER A 2 -2.26 19.86 1.85
N TRP A 3 -2.99 19.32 0.87
CA TRP A 3 -2.84 17.94 0.40
C TRP A 3 -1.40 17.62 -0.02
N ARG A 4 -0.75 18.56 -0.69
CA ARG A 4 0.64 18.45 -1.10
C ARG A 4 1.61 18.23 0.08
N LYS A 5 1.47 19.01 1.16
CA LYS A 5 2.33 18.84 2.35
C LYS A 5 2.10 17.49 3.02
N PHE A 6 0.85 17.02 2.98
CA PHE A 6 0.47 15.74 3.54
C PHE A 6 1.01 14.56 2.75
N ALA A 7 0.89 14.59 1.42
CA ALA A 7 1.48 13.61 0.52
C ALA A 7 3.01 13.53 0.69
N GLN A 8 3.69 14.68 0.84
CA GLN A 8 5.13 14.73 1.08
C GLN A 8 5.54 14.08 2.42
N GLN A 9 4.75 14.25 3.48
CA GLN A 9 5.03 13.60 4.76
C GLN A 9 4.89 12.08 4.64
N LEU A 10 3.87 11.62 3.93
CA LEU A 10 3.66 10.20 3.69
C LEU A 10 4.74 9.59 2.80
N GLU A 11 5.19 10.32 1.77
CA GLU A 11 6.31 9.94 0.92
C GLU A 11 7.61 9.83 1.75
N ALA A 12 7.89 10.82 2.60
CA ALA A 12 9.07 10.80 3.46
C ALA A 12 9.03 9.60 4.42
N GLU A 13 7.84 9.28 4.96
CA GLU A 13 7.65 8.11 5.80
C GLU A 13 7.88 6.83 5.00
N TRP A 14 7.24 6.67 3.84
CA TRP A 14 7.45 5.54 2.94
C TRP A 14 8.93 5.33 2.59
N ARG A 15 9.68 6.39 2.27
CA ARG A 15 11.10 6.32 1.93
C ARG A 15 12.01 5.92 3.09
N ARG A 16 11.56 6.06 4.35
CA ARG A 16 12.33 5.57 5.52
C ARG A 16 12.32 4.05 5.62
N TRP A 17 11.34 3.42 5.02
CA TRP A 17 11.25 1.98 4.99
C TRP A 17 12.08 1.45 3.83
N THR A 18 13.11 0.66 4.15
CA THR A 18 13.69 -0.24 3.15
C THR A 18 12.61 -1.26 2.80
N PRO A 19 12.24 -1.43 1.51
CA PRO A 19 11.32 -2.49 1.15
C PRO A 19 11.91 -3.80 1.65
N PRO A 20 11.22 -4.55 2.53
CA PRO A 20 11.63 -5.92 2.74
C PRO A 20 11.55 -6.61 1.37
N GLU A 21 12.65 -7.21 0.95
CA GLU A 21 12.58 -8.20 -0.12
C GLU A 21 11.64 -9.28 0.41
N LEU A 22 10.43 -9.30 -0.12
CA LEU A 22 9.51 -10.38 0.16
C LEU A 22 10.18 -11.58 -0.48
N GLU A 23 10.85 -12.42 0.34
CA GLU A 23 11.55 -13.62 -0.11
C GLU A 23 10.65 -14.27 -1.15
N ALA A 24 11.24 -14.44 -2.35
CA ALA A 24 10.52 -14.71 -3.58
C ALA A 24 9.40 -15.71 -3.31
N VAL A 25 8.22 -15.34 -3.80
CA VAL A 25 6.99 -16.12 -3.68
C VAL A 25 7.31 -17.58 -3.88
N ASN A 26 6.74 -18.39 -3.00
CA ASN A 26 6.90 -19.83 -2.93
C ASN A 26 7.38 -20.44 -4.27
N PRO A 27 8.57 -21.07 -4.31
CA PRO A 27 9.12 -21.64 -5.55
C PRO A 27 8.26 -22.75 -6.16
N PHE A 28 7.16 -23.14 -5.50
CA PHE A 28 6.18 -24.10 -5.98
C PHE A 28 4.95 -23.48 -6.66
N ALA A 29 4.87 -22.16 -6.83
CA ALA A 29 3.81 -21.54 -7.62
C ALA A 29 3.92 -22.00 -9.08
N ARG A 30 2.83 -22.53 -9.63
CA ARG A 30 2.85 -23.21 -10.94
C ARG A 30 2.48 -22.27 -12.08
N ASP A 31 1.81 -21.18 -11.76
CA ASP A 31 1.35 -20.16 -12.70
C ASP A 31 1.16 -18.80 -12.00
N PRO A 32 0.93 -17.71 -12.77
CA PRO A 32 0.68 -16.39 -12.20
C PRO A 32 -0.55 -16.31 -11.28
N ASP A 33 -1.59 -17.12 -11.51
CA ASP A 33 -2.82 -17.09 -10.70
C ASP A 33 -2.56 -17.66 -9.29
N ASP A 34 -1.75 -18.72 -9.18
CA ASP A 34 -1.27 -19.27 -7.91
C ASP A 34 -0.49 -18.22 -7.11
N LEU A 35 0.39 -17.46 -7.77
CA LEU A 35 1.14 -16.35 -7.15
C LEU A 35 0.19 -15.26 -6.63
N MET A 36 -0.84 -14.91 -7.40
CA MET A 36 -1.83 -13.92 -6.99
C MET A 36 -2.67 -14.38 -5.80
N GLN A 37 -3.04 -15.67 -5.75
CA GLN A 37 -3.79 -16.23 -4.63
C GLN A 37 -2.96 -16.23 -3.36
N GLN A 38 -1.70 -16.67 -3.42
CA GLN A 38 -0.80 -16.62 -2.27
C GLN A 38 -0.59 -15.19 -1.76
N PHE A 39 -0.46 -14.22 -2.66
CA PHE A 39 -0.36 -12.81 -2.27
C PHE A 39 -1.62 -12.34 -1.53
N LYS A 40 -2.81 -12.66 -2.04
CA LYS A 40 -4.09 -12.34 -1.38
C LYS A 40 -4.21 -13.01 -0.02
N GLU A 41 -3.77 -14.25 0.11
CA GLU A 41 -3.77 -14.96 1.39
C GLU A 41 -2.83 -14.30 2.40
N ARG A 42 -1.59 -13.98 2.02
CA ARG A 42 -0.65 -13.28 2.90
C ARG A 42 -1.16 -11.90 3.31
N GLU A 43 -1.78 -11.18 2.38
CA GLU A 43 -2.42 -9.89 2.69
C GLU A 43 -3.55 -10.07 3.70
N ARG A 44 -4.41 -11.08 3.51
CA ARG A 44 -5.53 -11.36 4.41
C ARG A 44 -5.06 -11.72 5.82
N HIS A 45 -3.97 -12.50 5.94
CA HIS A 45 -3.41 -12.90 7.24
C HIS A 45 -2.76 -11.72 7.98
N SER A 46 -2.00 -10.87 7.27
CA SER A 46 -1.28 -9.73 7.86
C SER A 46 -2.18 -8.51 8.10
N ARG A 47 -3.27 -8.36 7.35
CA ARG A 47 -4.15 -7.17 7.38
C ARG A 47 -4.54 -6.71 8.79
N PRO A 48 -5.04 -7.55 9.71
CA PRO A 48 -5.45 -7.08 11.03
C PRO A 48 -4.33 -6.41 11.82
N MET A 49 -3.09 -6.92 11.70
CA MET A 49 -1.92 -6.39 12.41
C MET A 49 -1.40 -5.12 11.74
N VAL A 50 -1.40 -5.07 10.42
CA VAL A 50 -1.06 -3.85 9.66
C VAL A 50 -2.05 -2.73 9.96
N ASP A 51 -3.36 -3.03 9.96
CA ASP A 51 -4.41 -2.07 10.31
C ASP A 51 -4.24 -1.54 11.75
N ALA A 52 -3.90 -2.42 12.70
CA ALA A 52 -3.63 -2.02 14.08
C ALA A 52 -2.37 -1.12 14.18
N ALA A 53 -1.30 -1.47 13.48
CA ALA A 53 -0.07 -0.67 13.42
C ALA A 53 -0.32 0.73 12.85
N ILE A 54 -1.10 0.83 11.76
CA ILE A 54 -1.52 2.11 11.18
C ILE A 54 -2.28 2.94 12.21
N ARG A 55 -3.26 2.35 12.91
CA ARG A 55 -4.04 3.05 13.96
C ARG A 55 -3.17 3.57 15.11
N ILE A 56 -2.13 2.84 15.50
CA ILE A 56 -1.17 3.28 16.51
C ILE A 56 -0.39 4.49 15.97
N PHE A 57 0.12 4.39 14.75
CA PHE A 57 0.91 5.44 14.11
C PHE A 57 0.13 6.74 13.92
N VAL A 58 -1.09 6.69 13.38
CA VAL A 58 -1.91 7.90 13.12
C VAL A 58 -2.30 8.63 14.40
N ARG A 59 -2.29 7.95 15.55
CA ARG A 59 -2.53 8.53 16.88
C ARG A 59 -1.27 9.13 17.52
N GLY A 60 -0.17 9.22 16.76
CA GLY A 60 1.11 9.77 17.22
C GLY A 60 2.04 8.75 17.89
N GLY A 61 1.72 7.45 17.79
CA GLY A 61 2.64 6.37 18.15
C GLY A 61 3.71 6.14 17.09
N GLY A 62 4.75 5.38 17.45
CA GLY A 62 5.68 4.83 16.48
C GLY A 62 5.13 3.55 15.83
N TRP A 63 5.81 3.08 14.78
CA TRP A 63 5.53 1.76 14.23
C TRP A 63 5.89 0.67 15.24
N PRO A 64 4.96 -0.26 15.54
CA PRO A 64 5.28 -1.41 16.37
C PRO A 64 6.28 -2.34 15.66
N GLU A 65 6.78 -3.33 16.40
CA GLU A 65 7.49 -4.45 15.78
C GLU A 65 6.53 -5.22 14.87
N MET A 66 7.01 -5.56 13.67
CA MET A 66 6.21 -6.14 12.59
C MET A 66 7.03 -7.23 11.90
N SER A 67 6.37 -8.33 11.54
CA SER A 67 6.91 -9.39 10.69
C SER A 67 7.16 -8.90 9.27
N ASP A 68 7.95 -9.64 8.48
CA ASP A 68 8.28 -9.20 7.11
C ASP A 68 7.07 -9.06 6.20
N ASP A 69 6.06 -9.93 6.33
CA ASP A 69 4.78 -9.81 5.61
C ASP A 69 4.08 -8.50 5.98
N GLU A 70 3.94 -8.21 7.28
CA GLU A 70 3.28 -7.00 7.75
C GLU A 70 4.03 -5.75 7.31
N ARG A 71 5.37 -5.76 7.39
CA ARG A 71 6.23 -4.67 6.92
C ARG A 71 6.09 -4.46 5.42
N PHE A 72 6.02 -5.54 4.64
CA PHE A 72 5.81 -5.47 3.21
C PHE A 72 4.46 -4.85 2.86
N PHE A 73 3.37 -5.32 3.47
CA PHE A 73 2.03 -4.79 3.18
C PHE A 73 1.88 -3.35 3.66
N LEU A 74 2.49 -2.99 4.79
CA LEU A 74 2.58 -1.60 5.22
C LEU A 74 3.32 -0.75 4.18
N TYR A 75 4.50 -1.20 3.73
CA TYR A 75 5.29 -0.49 2.71
C TYR A 75 4.46 -0.23 1.44
N LYS A 76 3.74 -1.25 0.94
CA LYS A 76 2.86 -1.10 -0.23
C LYS A 76 1.71 -0.13 0.03
N ARG A 77 1.05 -0.22 1.20
CA ARG A 77 -0.02 0.72 1.57
C ARG A 77 0.47 2.15 1.63
N LEU A 78 1.63 2.41 2.24
CA LEU A 78 2.25 3.73 2.29
C LEU A 78 2.52 4.28 0.88
N TYR A 79 3.08 3.45 -0.01
CA TYR A 79 3.32 3.82 -1.40
C TYR A 79 2.04 4.20 -2.15
N TYR A 80 1.02 3.35 -2.13
CA TYR A 80 -0.23 3.60 -2.86
C TYR A 80 -1.05 4.74 -2.26
N ALA A 81 -1.07 4.88 -0.94
CA ALA A 81 -1.72 6.00 -0.28
C ALA A 81 -0.99 7.32 -0.61
N TRP A 82 0.34 7.32 -0.72
CA TRP A 82 1.08 8.48 -1.21
C TRP A 82 0.66 8.85 -2.64
N LEU A 83 0.68 7.90 -3.59
CA LEU A 83 0.25 8.15 -4.97
C LEU A 83 -1.19 8.72 -5.03
N LEU A 84 -2.09 8.16 -4.22
CA LEU A 84 -3.47 8.62 -4.14
C LEU A 84 -3.54 10.08 -3.66
N LEU A 85 -2.92 10.38 -2.52
CA LEU A 85 -2.97 11.72 -1.92
C LEU A 85 -2.24 12.77 -2.76
N ASP A 86 -1.16 12.38 -3.45
CA ASP A 86 -0.46 13.24 -4.40
C ASP A 86 -1.35 13.58 -5.59
N SER A 87 -2.14 12.62 -6.11
CA SER A 87 -3.07 12.90 -7.21
C SER A 87 -4.17 13.90 -6.83
N PHE A 88 -4.67 13.89 -5.58
CA PHE A 88 -5.57 14.93 -5.09
C PHE A 88 -4.94 16.31 -5.00
N SER A 89 -3.62 16.39 -4.85
CA SER A 89 -2.91 17.67 -4.90
C SER A 89 -2.81 18.26 -6.31
N LEU A 90 -2.92 17.42 -7.33
CA LEU A 90 -2.95 17.80 -8.76
C LEU A 90 -4.36 18.17 -9.22
N GLU A 91 -5.39 17.50 -8.69
CA GLU A 91 -6.80 17.71 -9.03
C GLU A 91 -7.43 18.99 -8.45
N GLU A 92 -6.67 19.87 -7.78
CA GLU A 92 -7.16 21.20 -7.34
C GLU A 92 -7.65 22.10 -8.51
N THR A 93 -7.52 21.64 -9.76
CA THR A 93 -7.91 22.34 -10.98
C THR A 93 -9.22 21.89 -11.61
N GLU A 94 -9.70 20.65 -11.42
CA GLU A 94 -10.96 20.21 -12.05
C GLU A 94 -11.81 19.31 -11.15
N SER A 95 -13.07 19.70 -11.03
CA SER A 95 -14.13 19.10 -10.22
C SER A 95 -14.38 17.62 -10.50
N ARG A 96 -13.77 16.71 -9.72
CA ARG A 96 -14.24 15.33 -9.54
C ARG A 96 -14.64 15.06 -8.09
N LYS A 97 -15.90 14.63 -7.93
CA LYS A 97 -16.60 14.49 -6.63
C LYS A 97 -16.48 13.12 -5.97
N PHE A 98 -15.79 12.15 -6.56
CA PHE A 98 -16.18 10.77 -6.27
C PHE A 98 -15.51 10.12 -5.05
N ILE A 99 -14.27 10.43 -4.66
CA ILE A 99 -13.66 9.79 -3.49
C ILE A 99 -12.56 10.66 -2.82
N SER A 100 -12.76 11.97 -2.71
CA SER A 100 -11.80 12.82 -1.97
C SER A 100 -12.30 13.04 -0.54
N PRO A 101 -11.46 12.83 0.49
CA PRO A 101 -11.72 13.34 1.82
C PRO A 101 -11.91 14.85 1.77
N ARG A 102 -12.76 15.38 2.66
CA ARG A 102 -12.98 16.84 2.77
C ARG A 102 -11.73 17.46 3.40
N ARG A 103 -11.31 18.64 2.90
CA ARG A 103 -10.13 19.38 3.42
C ARG A 103 -10.17 19.71 4.91
N GLU A 104 -11.36 19.66 5.52
CA GLU A 104 -11.61 19.96 6.93
C GLU A 104 -11.46 18.74 7.84
N GLN A 105 -11.25 17.53 7.28
CA GLN A 105 -11.05 16.32 8.08
C GLN A 105 -9.71 16.35 8.82
N ASP A 106 -9.69 15.70 9.98
CA ASP A 106 -8.48 15.49 10.74
C ASP A 106 -7.45 14.72 9.87
N PRO A 107 -6.21 15.20 9.73
CA PRO A 107 -5.15 14.46 9.08
C PRO A 107 -5.06 12.98 9.52
N SER A 108 -5.29 12.69 10.81
CA SER A 108 -5.25 11.30 11.29
C SER A 108 -6.31 10.42 10.62
N GLU A 109 -7.54 10.94 10.44
CA GLU A 109 -8.65 10.26 9.77
C GLU A 109 -8.38 10.05 8.28
N VAL A 110 -7.78 11.04 7.61
CA VAL A 110 -7.44 10.92 6.19
C VAL A 110 -6.35 9.87 5.97
N LEU A 111 -5.35 9.79 6.85
CA LEU A 111 -4.33 8.73 6.80
C LEU A 111 -4.93 7.35 7.05
N GLU A 112 -5.77 7.21 8.07
CA GLU A 112 -6.43 5.93 8.37
C GLU A 112 -7.29 5.49 7.18
N TRP A 113 -8.11 6.39 6.63
CA TRP A 113 -8.91 6.14 5.44
C TRP A 113 -8.06 5.72 4.23
N ALA A 114 -6.98 6.45 3.92
CA ALA A 114 -6.14 6.15 2.75
C ALA A 114 -5.38 4.82 2.90
N LEU A 115 -4.91 4.49 4.09
CA LEU A 115 -4.08 3.32 4.36
C LEU A 115 -4.87 2.05 4.71
N ILE A 116 -6.11 2.20 5.18
CA ILE A 116 -6.97 1.09 5.60
C ILE A 116 -8.19 0.96 4.70
N ASP A 117 -9.04 1.98 4.62
CA ASP A 117 -10.35 1.86 3.96
C ASP A 117 -10.24 1.78 2.44
N VAL A 118 -9.33 2.56 1.86
CA VAL A 118 -9.11 2.58 0.41
C VAL A 118 -8.31 1.37 -0.07
N TRP A 119 -7.46 0.81 0.79
CA TRP A 119 -6.54 -0.25 0.41
C TRP A 119 -7.23 -1.45 -0.28
N PRO A 120 -8.28 -2.08 0.28
CA PRO A 120 -8.91 -3.25 -0.35
C PRO A 120 -9.52 -2.98 -1.73
N SER A 121 -10.00 -1.75 -1.97
CA SER A 121 -10.77 -1.40 -3.16
C SER A 121 -9.93 -0.81 -4.28
N LEU A 122 -8.78 -0.18 -3.95
CA LEU A 122 -7.92 0.49 -4.92
C LEU A 122 -6.46 0.03 -4.83
N GLY A 123 -5.87 0.11 -3.64
CA GLY A 123 -4.43 -0.15 -3.47
C GLY A 123 -4.05 -1.62 -3.71
N LEU A 124 -4.83 -2.56 -3.19
CA LEU A 124 -4.59 -3.99 -3.34
C LEU A 124 -4.74 -4.45 -4.81
N PRO A 125 -5.82 -4.11 -5.55
CA PRO A 125 -5.91 -4.42 -6.97
C PRO A 125 -4.72 -3.89 -7.80
N LEU A 126 -4.31 -2.63 -7.59
CA LEU A 126 -3.17 -2.06 -8.30
C LEU A 126 -1.85 -2.75 -7.93
N CYS A 127 -1.68 -3.11 -6.66
CA CYS A 127 -0.52 -3.86 -6.20
C CYS A 127 -0.47 -5.25 -6.83
N LEU A 128 -1.60 -5.92 -6.89
CA LEU A 128 -1.75 -7.24 -7.50
C LEU A 128 -1.45 -7.20 -9.00
N GLU A 129 -1.95 -6.20 -9.72
CA GLU A 129 -1.66 -6.02 -11.15
C GLU A 129 -0.16 -5.79 -11.39
N ALA A 130 0.47 -4.90 -10.62
CA ALA A 130 1.91 -4.65 -10.72
C ALA A 130 2.74 -5.91 -10.44
N GLN A 131 2.32 -6.73 -9.48
CA GLN A 131 2.97 -8.01 -9.19
C GLN A 131 2.79 -9.03 -10.30
N ALA A 132 1.58 -9.16 -10.85
CA ALA A 132 1.33 -10.05 -11.98
C ALA A 132 2.19 -9.69 -13.21
N GLN A 133 2.35 -8.40 -13.49
CA GLN A 133 3.22 -7.91 -14.56
C GLN A 133 4.70 -8.25 -14.30
N TYR A 134 5.17 -8.04 -13.07
CA TYR A 134 6.54 -8.39 -12.68
C TYR A 134 6.81 -9.89 -12.86
N TYR A 135 5.94 -10.76 -12.34
CA TYR A 135 6.11 -12.21 -12.48
C TYR A 135 6.04 -12.68 -13.93
N SER A 136 5.11 -12.12 -14.72
CA SER A 136 5.04 -12.42 -16.16
C SER A 136 6.33 -12.04 -16.88
N GLY A 137 6.94 -10.91 -16.49
CA GLY A 137 8.25 -10.49 -16.99
C GLY A 137 9.38 -11.45 -16.62
N CYS A 138 9.44 -11.88 -15.36
CA CYS A 138 10.46 -12.83 -14.89
C CYS A 138 10.32 -14.22 -15.54
N ILE A 139 9.08 -14.72 -15.72
CA ILE A 139 8.82 -15.98 -16.44
C ILE A 139 9.28 -15.84 -17.90
N ALA A 140 8.94 -14.75 -18.58
CA ALA A 140 9.36 -14.50 -19.96
C ALA A 140 10.89 -14.38 -20.10
N ALA A 141 11.58 -13.90 -19.05
CA ALA A 141 13.03 -13.82 -18.98
C ALA A 141 13.72 -15.14 -18.56
N GLY A 142 12.96 -16.16 -18.16
CA GLY A 142 13.49 -17.44 -17.64
C GLY A 142 14.12 -17.33 -16.26
N GLU A 143 13.82 -16.27 -15.51
CA GLU A 143 14.30 -16.03 -14.13
C GLU A 143 13.46 -16.79 -13.09
N LEU A 144 12.23 -17.13 -13.46
CA LEU A 144 11.32 -17.97 -12.68
C LEU A 144 10.88 -19.17 -13.54
N PRO A 145 10.62 -20.33 -12.92
CA PRO A 145 10.16 -21.53 -13.62
C PRO A 145 8.79 -21.36 -14.28
#